data_AF-A0A2S7R1C6-F1
#
_entry.id   AF-A0A2S7R1C6-F1
#
_cell.length_a   1.000
_cell.length_b   1.000
_cell.length_c   1.000
_cell.angle_alpha   90.00
_cell.angle_beta   90.00
_cell.angle_gamma   90.00
#
_symmetry.space_group_name_H-M   'P 1'
#
loop_
_entity.id
_entity.type
_entity.pdbx_description
1 polymer ?
#
loop_
_entity_poly.entity_id
_entity_poly.type
_entity_poly.pdbx_seq_one_letter_code
_entity_poly.pdbx_strand_id
1 'polypeptide(L)'
;MSTKQVVSSLYRRALKLSLDWCVSRHMWRGQALYIRSLFEANKNINDPRQQRASSLALFKETEDLLMKWKHPDPYRPPTAPGGSKYERNLPSPILDRKSNYATTLDLQLTYHLVSPTTYGFVG
;
A
#
# COMPACT_ATOMS: atom_id res chain seq x y z
N MET A 1 -5.96 15.65 -13.27
CA MET A 1 -6.21 14.24 -12.88
C MET A 1 -7.13 13.60 -13.90
N SER A 2 -6.88 12.35 -14.29
CA SER A 2 -7.76 11.63 -15.22
C SER A 2 -9.09 11.28 -14.54
N THR A 3 -10.22 11.48 -15.21
CA THR A 3 -11.57 11.15 -14.67
C THR A 3 -11.67 9.68 -14.26
N LYS A 4 -11.06 8.78 -15.02
CA LYS A 4 -11.00 7.34 -14.70
C LYS A 4 -10.29 7.07 -13.37
N GLN A 5 -9.22 7.81 -13.07
CA GLN A 5 -8.48 7.66 -11.80
C GLN A 5 -9.33 8.11 -10.61
N VAL A 6 -10.04 9.24 -10.77
CA VAL A 6 -10.95 9.78 -9.75
C VAL A 6 -12.09 8.80 -9.45
N VAL A 7 -12.76 8.30 -10.49
CA VAL A 7 -13.83 7.30 -10.37
C VAL A 7 -13.32 6.02 -9.72
N SER A 8 -12.15 5.53 -10.13
CA SER A 8 -11.55 4.32 -9.55
C SER A 8 -11.20 4.51 -8.07
N SER A 9 -10.72 5.70 -7.69
CA SER A 9 -10.46 6.06 -6.29
C SER A 9 -11.74 6.11 -5.45
N LEU A 10 -12.78 6.79 -5.94
CA LEU A 10 -14.10 6.85 -5.30
C LEU A 10 -14.69 5.45 -5.09
N TYR A 11 -14.66 4.62 -6.13
CA TYR A 11 -15.18 3.26 -6.09
C TYR A 11 -14.45 2.40 -5.04
N ARG A 12 -13.11 2.45 -5.01
CA ARG A 12 -12.30 1.73 -4.00
C ARG A 12 -12.62 2.19 -2.59
N ARG A 13 -12.80 3.50 -2.38
CA ARG A 13 -13.16 4.06 -1.07
C ARG A 13 -14.56 3.65 -0.63
N ALA A 14 -15.55 3.66 -1.53
CA ALA A 14 -16.90 3.20 -1.25
C ALA A 14 -16.94 1.73 -0.83
N LEU A 15 -16.23 0.86 -1.57
CA LEU A 15 -16.12 -0.56 -1.21
C LEU A 15 -15.42 -0.76 0.14
N LYS A 16 -14.34 -0.01 0.41
CA LYS A 16 -13.63 -0.08 1.69
C LYS A 16 -14.53 0.37 2.85
N LEU A 17 -15.25 1.48 2.69
CA LEU A 17 -16.15 2.01 3.70
C LEU A 17 -17.28 1.04 4.02
N SER A 18 -17.91 0.46 2.99
CA SER A 18 -18.94 -0.56 3.20
C SER A 18 -18.40 -1.80 3.92
N LEU A 19 -17.15 -2.17 3.69
CA LEU A 19 -16.48 -3.28 4.39
C LEU A 19 -16.18 -2.92 5.85
N ASP A 20 -15.85 -1.66 6.14
CA ASP A 20 -15.58 -1.21 7.51
C ASP A 20 -16.81 -1.32 8.43
N TRP A 21 -18.01 -1.12 7.88
CA TRP A 21 -19.27 -1.31 8.60
C TRP A 21 -19.77 -2.77 8.64
N CYS A 22 -19.44 -3.58 7.62
CA CYS A 22 -19.93 -4.95 7.52
C CYS A 22 -18.98 -5.95 8.18
N VAL A 23 -19.35 -6.48 9.34
CA VAL A 23 -18.56 -7.54 10.03
C VAL A 23 -18.48 -8.83 9.19
N SER A 24 -19.56 -9.20 8.51
CA SER A 24 -19.70 -10.48 7.80
C SER A 24 -19.50 -10.36 6.29
N ARG A 25 -18.66 -11.25 5.71
CA ARG A 25 -18.33 -11.21 4.26
C ARG A 25 -19.48 -11.59 3.34
N HIS A 26 -20.40 -12.46 3.76
CA HIS A 26 -21.55 -12.86 2.94
C HIS A 26 -22.50 -11.69 2.72
N MET A 27 -22.80 -10.93 3.78
CA MET A 27 -23.65 -9.73 3.71
C MET A 27 -22.97 -8.62 2.90
N TRP A 28 -21.66 -8.42 3.11
CA TRP A 28 -20.90 -7.42 2.37
C TRP A 28 -20.92 -7.63 0.85
N ARG A 29 -20.93 -8.90 0.37
CA ARG A 29 -20.99 -9.17 -1.09
C ARG A 29 -22.25 -8.60 -1.74
N GLY A 30 -23.40 -8.66 -1.07
CA GLY A 30 -24.64 -8.05 -1.56
C GLY A 30 -24.51 -6.53 -1.68
N GLN A 31 -23.95 -5.88 -0.66
CA GLN A 31 -23.69 -4.44 -0.66
C GLN A 31 -22.67 -4.03 -1.74
N ALA A 32 -21.62 -4.81 -1.94
CA ALA A 32 -20.60 -4.54 -2.96
C ALA A 32 -21.18 -4.61 -4.39
N LEU A 33 -22.09 -5.56 -4.65
CA LEU A 33 -22.80 -5.65 -5.93
C LEU A 33 -23.73 -4.45 -6.14
N TYR A 34 -24.44 -4.02 -5.09
CA TYR A 34 -25.27 -2.82 -5.15
C TYR A 34 -24.46 -1.55 -5.45
N ILE A 35 -23.32 -1.35 -4.77
CA ILE A 35 -22.41 -0.24 -5.07
C ILE A 35 -21.93 -0.31 -6.52
N ARG A 36 -21.60 -1.50 -7.03
CA ARG A 36 -21.21 -1.68 -8.43
C ARG A 36 -22.32 -1.27 -9.40
N SER A 37 -23.57 -1.67 -9.16
CA SER A 37 -24.69 -1.30 -10.04
C SER A 37 -24.92 0.21 -10.09
N LEU A 38 -24.72 0.93 -8.97
CA LEU A 38 -24.82 2.39 -8.95
C LEU A 38 -23.77 3.06 -9.85
N PHE A 39 -22.52 2.57 -9.82
CA PHE A 39 -21.46 3.08 -10.68
C PHE A 39 -21.66 2.70 -12.16
N GLU A 40 -22.16 1.49 -12.44
CA GLU A 40 -22.43 1.03 -13.81
C GLU A 40 -23.59 1.80 -14.45
N ALA A 41 -24.65 2.14 -13.68
CA ALA A 41 -25.77 2.94 -14.16
C ALA A 41 -25.34 4.34 -14.67
N ASN A 42 -24.29 4.91 -14.07
CA ASN A 42 -23.79 6.26 -14.39
C ASN A 42 -22.59 6.25 -15.35
N LYS A 43 -22.26 5.11 -15.96
CA LYS A 43 -21.06 4.94 -16.79
C LYS A 43 -21.16 5.62 -18.17
N ASN A 44 -22.36 5.65 -18.76
CA ASN A 44 -22.57 5.98 -20.18
C ASN A 44 -23.07 7.42 -20.41
N ILE A 45 -22.44 8.41 -19.77
CA ILE A 45 -22.76 9.82 -20.01
C ILE A 45 -21.99 10.26 -21.27
N ASN A 46 -22.66 10.49 -22.40
CA ASN A 46 -22.00 10.69 -23.70
C ASN A 46 -21.67 12.17 -24.04
N ASP A 47 -22.40 13.14 -23.50
CA ASP A 47 -22.23 14.54 -23.88
C ASP A 47 -21.05 15.21 -23.15
N PRO A 48 -20.01 15.73 -23.81
CA PRO A 48 -18.79 16.21 -23.14
C PRO A 48 -18.97 17.46 -22.25
N ARG A 49 -19.98 18.31 -22.51
CA ARG A 49 -20.35 19.43 -21.60
C ARG A 49 -21.15 18.93 -20.41
N GLN A 50 -22.13 18.06 -20.67
CA GLN A 50 -22.92 17.45 -19.60
C GLN A 50 -22.04 16.57 -18.72
N GLN A 51 -21.14 15.76 -19.29
CA GLN A 51 -20.15 14.94 -18.58
C GLN A 51 -19.42 15.75 -17.54
N ARG A 52 -18.88 16.94 -17.85
CA ARG A 52 -18.17 17.74 -16.83
C ARG A 52 -19.10 18.20 -15.71
N ALA A 53 -20.27 18.76 -16.06
CA ALA A 53 -21.20 19.29 -15.08
C ALA A 53 -21.84 18.17 -14.21
N SER A 54 -22.32 17.12 -14.85
CA SER A 54 -22.95 15.96 -14.21
C SER A 54 -21.95 15.11 -13.45
N SER A 55 -20.75 14.85 -13.99
CA SER A 55 -19.73 14.10 -13.24
C SER A 55 -19.23 14.87 -12.02
N LEU A 56 -19.09 16.20 -12.11
CA LEU A 56 -18.70 17.00 -10.96
C LEU A 56 -19.78 16.96 -9.86
N ALA A 57 -21.06 17.09 -10.25
CA ALA A 57 -22.17 16.97 -9.31
C ALA A 57 -22.21 15.58 -8.66
N LEU A 58 -22.07 14.52 -9.47
CA LEU A 58 -22.10 13.13 -9.00
C LEU A 58 -20.90 12.80 -8.10
N PHE A 59 -19.71 13.33 -8.42
CA PHE A 59 -18.53 13.18 -7.57
C PHE A 59 -18.73 13.88 -6.24
N LYS A 60 -19.26 15.11 -6.25
CA LYS A 60 -19.55 15.85 -5.02
C LYS A 60 -20.56 15.10 -4.16
N GLU A 61 -21.66 14.63 -4.75
CA GLU A 61 -22.66 13.83 -4.03
C GLU A 61 -22.05 12.57 -3.43
N THR A 62 -21.20 11.86 -4.20
CA THR A 62 -20.54 10.65 -3.71
C THR A 62 -19.57 10.97 -2.57
N GLU A 63 -18.79 12.05 -2.66
CA GLU A 63 -17.90 12.51 -1.58
C GLU A 63 -18.69 12.89 -0.32
N ASP A 64 -19.80 13.60 -0.48
CA ASP A 64 -20.69 13.99 0.62
C ASP A 64 -21.26 12.74 1.34
N LEU A 65 -21.64 11.71 0.58
CA LEU A 65 -22.08 10.43 1.13
C LEU A 65 -20.94 9.69 1.85
N LEU A 66 -19.75 9.61 1.26
CA LEU A 66 -18.58 8.96 1.88
C LEU A 66 -18.18 9.65 3.18
N MET A 67 -18.27 10.98 3.23
CA MET A 67 -17.99 11.76 4.44
C MET A 67 -19.04 11.56 5.52
N LYS A 68 -20.33 11.55 5.13
CA LYS A 68 -21.44 11.35 6.05
C LYS A 68 -21.39 9.99 6.75
N TRP A 69 -21.04 8.93 6.01
CA TRP A 69 -21.06 7.55 6.51
C TRP A 69 -19.69 7.05 6.96
N LYS A 70 -18.71 7.94 7.13
CA LYS A 70 -17.35 7.57 7.52
C LYS A 70 -17.36 6.82 8.86
N HIS A 71 -16.75 5.63 8.88
CA HIS A 71 -16.61 4.85 10.10
C HIS A 71 -15.65 5.56 11.08
N PRO A 72 -15.97 5.65 12.39
CA PRO A 72 -15.12 6.34 13.37
C PRO A 72 -13.75 5.68 13.55
N ASP A 73 -13.70 4.34 13.52
CA ASP A 73 -12.46 3.55 13.62
C ASP A 73 -12.33 2.55 12.46
N PRO A 74 -11.89 2.98 11.26
CA PRO A 74 -11.86 2.11 10.09
C PRO A 74 -10.78 1.03 10.19
N TYR A 75 -11.01 -0.14 9.61
CA TYR A 75 -10.03 -1.22 9.64
C TYR A 75 -8.73 -0.82 8.94
N ARG A 76 -7.61 -0.91 9.67
CA ARG A 76 -6.26 -0.70 9.16
C ARG A 76 -5.45 -2.00 9.21
N PRO A 77 -4.76 -2.39 8.11
CA PRO A 77 -3.84 -3.51 8.15
C PRO A 77 -2.77 -3.30 9.23
N PRO A 78 -2.34 -4.34 9.98
CA PRO A 78 -1.44 -4.17 11.12
C PRO A 78 -0.13 -3.46 10.78
N THR A 79 0.43 -3.70 9.59
CA THR A 79 1.73 -3.13 9.16
C THR A 79 1.59 -1.81 8.41
N ALA A 80 0.36 -1.40 8.04
CA ALA A 80 0.15 -0.12 7.38
C ALA A 80 0.33 1.06 8.36
N PRO A 81 0.59 2.28 7.88
CA PRO A 81 0.64 3.47 8.72
C PRO A 81 -0.61 3.61 9.61
N GLY A 82 -0.40 3.73 10.92
CA GLY A 82 -1.46 3.76 11.94
C GLY A 82 -2.08 2.40 12.27
N GLY A 83 -1.48 1.29 11.83
CA GLY A 83 -1.82 -0.08 12.26
C GLY A 83 -1.08 -0.51 13.53
N SER A 84 -1.56 -1.56 14.19
CA SER A 84 -1.04 -2.03 15.49
C SER A 84 0.39 -2.57 15.48
N LYS A 85 0.92 -2.94 14.31
CA LYS A 85 2.29 -3.46 14.10
C LYS A 85 3.14 -2.50 13.26
N TYR A 86 2.69 -1.27 13.06
CA TYR A 86 3.46 -0.27 12.34
C TYR A 86 4.75 0.04 13.10
N GLU A 87 5.88 0.05 12.40
CA GLU A 87 7.22 0.38 12.93
C GLU A 87 7.72 -0.44 14.13
N ARG A 88 7.04 -1.55 14.48
CA ARG A 88 7.41 -2.36 15.65
C ARG A 88 8.81 -2.96 15.59
N ASN A 89 9.28 -3.31 14.38
CA ASN A 89 10.57 -3.97 14.13
C ASN A 89 11.34 -3.24 13.01
N LEU A 90 11.56 -1.94 13.13
CA LEU A 90 12.42 -1.23 12.17
C LEU A 90 13.87 -1.70 12.31
N PRO A 91 14.60 -1.91 11.19
CA PRO A 91 16.03 -2.14 11.28
C PRO A 91 16.70 -0.91 11.92
N SER A 92 17.69 -1.14 12.78
CA SER A 92 18.44 -0.05 13.40
C SER A 92 19.02 0.84 12.29
N PRO A 93 18.92 2.18 12.42
CA PRO A 93 19.63 3.08 11.53
C PRO A 93 21.12 2.73 11.51
N ILE A 94 21.72 2.70 10.32
CA ILE A 94 23.17 2.52 10.18
C ILE A 94 23.82 3.84 10.60
N LEU A 95 24.36 3.87 11.82
CA LEU A 95 25.03 5.05 12.38
C LEU A 95 26.50 5.15 11.96
N ASP A 96 27.07 4.07 11.44
CA ASP A 96 28.45 4.07 10.98
C ASP A 96 28.60 4.97 9.76
N ARG A 97 29.12 6.17 10.01
CA ARG A 97 29.88 6.89 9.01
C ARG A 97 31.05 5.99 8.67
N LYS A 98 30.98 5.26 7.55
CA LYS A 98 32.13 4.55 6.97
C LYS A 98 33.31 5.50 7.03
N SER A 99 34.20 5.25 7.96
CA SER A 99 35.39 6.01 8.10
C SER A 99 36.36 5.54 7.03
N ASN A 100 36.91 6.46 6.27
CA ASN A 100 37.85 6.16 5.20
C ASN A 100 39.24 5.70 5.73
N TYR A 101 39.31 5.04 6.89
CA TYR A 101 40.56 4.54 7.50
C TYR A 101 40.74 3.01 7.43
N ALA A 102 40.06 2.33 6.50
CA ALA A 102 40.34 0.95 6.16
C ALA A 102 41.02 0.84 4.79
N THR A 103 42.33 1.10 4.73
CA THR A 103 43.16 0.68 3.58
C THR A 103 44.50 0.04 3.96
N THR A 104 44.92 0.02 5.23
CA THR A 104 46.28 -0.47 5.57
C THR A 104 46.34 -1.70 6.47
N LEU A 105 45.34 -2.01 7.29
CA LEU A 105 45.41 -3.16 8.23
C LEU A 105 44.80 -4.46 7.70
N ASP A 106 43.84 -4.41 6.77
CA ASP A 106 43.23 -5.64 6.19
C ASP A 106 44.14 -6.36 5.17
N LEU A 107 45.11 -5.64 4.58
CA LEU A 107 46.09 -6.26 3.70
C LEU A 107 47.15 -7.05 4.48
N GLN A 108 47.49 -6.67 5.72
CA GLN A 108 48.54 -7.38 6.47
C GLN A 108 48.09 -8.74 7.03
N LEU A 109 46.78 -8.93 7.27
CA LEU A 109 46.25 -10.19 7.80
C LEU A 109 46.15 -11.30 6.74
N THR A 110 46.17 -10.95 5.45
CA THR A 110 46.02 -11.91 4.34
C THR A 110 47.35 -12.52 3.88
N TYR A 111 48.51 -11.92 4.18
CA TYR A 111 49.82 -12.45 3.77
C TYR A 111 50.44 -13.48 4.73
N HIS A 112 49.96 -13.58 5.98
CA HIS A 112 50.56 -14.50 6.96
C HIS A 112 49.98 -15.93 6.97
N LEU A 113 48.96 -16.22 6.15
CA LEU A 113 48.29 -17.53 6.12
C LEU A 113 48.55 -18.38 4.87
N VAL A 114 49.56 -18.04 4.07
CA VAL A 114 49.99 -18.89 2.94
C VAL A 114 51.43 -19.30 3.13
N SER A 115 51.63 -20.49 3.71
CA SER A 115 52.84 -21.29 3.52
C SER A 115 52.41 -22.74 3.26
N PRO A 116 52.85 -23.37 2.15
CA PRO A 116 52.39 -24.69 1.73
C PRO A 116 53.29 -25.78 2.32
N THR A 117 52.72 -26.75 3.05
CA THR A 117 53.40 -28.03 3.29
C THR A 117 52.42 -29.21 3.30
N THR A 118 52.47 -29.93 2.18
CA THR A 118 52.27 -31.35 1.89
C THR A 118 52.10 -32.30 3.07
N TYR A 119 51.13 -33.22 2.98
CA TYR A 119 51.08 -34.63 3.46
C TYR A 119 49.59 -35.02 3.51
N GLY A 120 49.03 -36.10 2.97
CA GLY A 120 49.49 -37.28 2.25
C GLY A 120 48.27 -38.22 2.23
N PHE A 121 47.77 -38.56 1.04
CA PHE A 121 46.61 -39.44 0.83
C PHE A 121 47.08 -40.90 0.96
N VAL A 122 46.44 -41.69 1.84
CA VAL A 122 46.60 -43.14 1.92
C VAL A 122 45.22 -43.75 1.77
N GLY A 123 45.11 -44.70 0.84
CA GLY A 123 43.87 -45.38 0.45
C GLY A 123 43.46 -46.54 1.35
#